data_AF-A0AAD7G528-F1
#
_entry.id   AF-A0AAD7G528-F1
#
_cell.length_a   1.000
_cell.length_b   1.000
_cell.length_c   1.000
_cell.angle_alpha   90.00
_cell.angle_beta   90.00
_cell.angle_gamma   90.00
#
_symmetry.space_group_name_H-M   'P 1'
#
loop_
_entity.id
_entity.type
_entity.pdbx_description
1 polymer ?
#
loop_
_entity_poly.entity_id
_entity_poly.type
_entity_poly.pdbx_seq_one_letter_code
_entity_poly.pdbx_strand_id
1 'polypeptide(L)'
;MSWKLNLADLSARGWSKIAHHASLVHPSGIPSYTPDLALLENLLSAASRSGSPGMTLEGLAAVHADRARNLPRPLSGFHAQVAFGECAFGWLVMRNPQTSVIEVDTLEQWFGEERLPEVWEDSRRFGNTVGLREVRETASQV
;
A
#
# COMPACT_ATOMS: atom_id res chain seq x y z
N MET A 1 17.91 -19.29 -23.05
CA MET A 1 16.84 -18.27 -22.91
C MET A 1 17.16 -17.41 -21.70
N SER A 2 17.27 -16.10 -21.87
CA SER A 2 17.34 -15.15 -20.76
C SER A 2 15.93 -14.60 -20.54
N TRP A 3 15.32 -14.89 -19.40
CA TRP A 3 14.09 -14.24 -18.99
C TRP A 3 14.46 -12.90 -18.36
N LYS A 4 13.90 -11.82 -18.88
CA LYS A 4 14.04 -10.46 -18.33
C LYS A 4 12.65 -9.96 -17.98
N LEU A 5 12.56 -9.31 -16.83
CA LEU A 5 11.37 -8.64 -16.34
C LEU A 5 11.65 -7.14 -16.27
N ASN A 6 10.82 -6.34 -16.94
CA ASN A 6 10.78 -4.90 -16.72
C ASN A 6 9.78 -4.60 -15.60
N LEU A 7 10.05 -3.62 -14.74
CA LEU A 7 9.11 -3.21 -13.70
C LEU A 7 7.75 -2.79 -14.28
N ALA A 8 7.73 -2.20 -15.48
CA ALA A 8 6.49 -1.88 -16.18
C ALA A 8 5.62 -3.11 -16.47
N ASP A 9 6.23 -4.30 -16.66
CA ASP A 9 5.51 -5.56 -16.90
C ASP A 9 4.67 -5.98 -15.67
N LEU A 10 5.00 -5.49 -14.47
CA LEU A 10 4.24 -5.79 -13.25
C LEU A 10 2.86 -5.11 -13.23
N SER A 11 2.64 -4.08 -14.06
CA SER A 11 1.33 -3.43 -14.20
C SER A 11 0.30 -4.27 -14.99
N ALA A 12 0.75 -5.34 -15.65
CA ALA A 12 -0.11 -6.19 -16.46
C ALA A 12 -1.22 -6.84 -15.63
N ARG A 13 -2.46 -6.79 -16.14
CA ARG A 13 -3.64 -7.35 -15.48
C ARG A 13 -3.90 -8.81 -15.90
N GLY A 14 -4.54 -9.57 -15.03
CA GLY A 14 -4.94 -10.94 -15.30
C GLY A 14 -5.11 -11.77 -14.03
N TRP A 15 -5.76 -12.92 -14.16
CA TRP A 15 -6.07 -13.80 -13.02
C TRP A 15 -4.81 -14.36 -12.32
N SER A 16 -3.70 -14.50 -13.06
CA SER A 16 -2.40 -14.96 -12.54
C SER A 16 -1.36 -13.84 -12.38
N LYS A 17 -1.78 -12.57 -12.53
CA LYS A 17 -0.92 -11.40 -12.40
C LYS A 17 -1.17 -10.73 -11.06
N ILE A 18 -0.11 -10.16 -10.49
CA ILE A 18 -0.18 -9.54 -9.16
C ILE A 18 -0.99 -8.24 -9.17
N ALA A 19 -0.89 -7.42 -10.23
CA ALA A 19 -1.63 -6.17 -10.31
C ALA A 19 -3.15 -6.40 -10.30
N HIS A 20 -3.82 -5.87 -9.29
CA HIS A 20 -5.25 -6.05 -9.04
C HIS A 20 -6.06 -4.74 -8.95
N HIS A 21 -7.38 -4.84 -9.03
CA HIS A 21 -8.26 -3.68 -8.82
C HIS A 21 -8.20 -3.18 -7.37
N ALA A 22 -8.64 -1.95 -7.11
CA ALA A 22 -8.65 -1.36 -5.76
C ALA A 22 -7.27 -1.20 -5.08
N SER A 23 -6.15 -1.22 -5.83
CA SER A 23 -4.83 -0.78 -5.33
C SER A 23 -4.89 0.63 -4.77
N LEU A 24 -4.13 0.96 -3.72
CA LEU A 24 -4.25 2.22 -2.97
C LEU A 24 -4.21 3.48 -3.85
N VAL A 25 -3.17 3.62 -4.68
CA VAL A 25 -2.92 4.83 -5.48
C VAL A 25 -2.98 4.60 -6.99
N HIS A 26 -3.39 3.41 -7.45
CA HIS A 26 -3.50 3.11 -8.89
C HIS A 26 -4.94 2.86 -9.31
N PRO A 27 -5.35 3.30 -10.52
CA PRO A 27 -6.71 3.14 -11.00
C PRO A 27 -7.06 1.66 -11.23
N SER A 28 -8.34 1.34 -11.02
CA SER A 28 -8.91 0.04 -11.39
C SER A 28 -9.17 -0.01 -12.90
N GLY A 29 -9.05 -1.20 -13.51
CA GLY A 29 -9.51 -1.43 -14.88
C GLY A 29 -8.45 -1.20 -15.96
N ILE A 30 -7.41 -0.44 -15.65
CA ILE A 30 -6.29 -0.18 -16.56
C ILE A 30 -4.95 -0.56 -15.91
N PRO A 31 -3.96 -1.03 -16.68
CA PRO A 31 -2.56 -1.05 -16.24
C PRO A 31 -2.11 0.38 -15.89
N SER A 32 -1.49 0.54 -14.73
CA SER A 32 -0.80 1.77 -14.37
C SER A 32 0.47 1.41 -13.60
N TYR A 33 1.52 2.19 -13.83
CA TYR A 33 2.79 2.14 -13.11
C TYR A 33 3.14 3.50 -12.51
N THR A 34 2.23 4.48 -12.59
CA THR A 34 2.35 5.77 -11.91
C THR A 34 1.17 5.96 -10.96
N PRO A 35 1.36 6.63 -9.82
CA PRO A 35 0.28 7.02 -8.94
C PRO A 35 -0.75 7.89 -9.67
N ASP A 36 -2.03 7.67 -9.36
CA ASP A 36 -3.12 8.58 -9.72
C ASP A 36 -3.22 9.66 -8.64
N LEU A 37 -3.17 10.93 -9.05
CA LEU A 37 -3.11 12.07 -8.12
C LEU A 37 -4.35 12.14 -7.22
N ALA A 38 -5.54 11.89 -7.74
CA ALA A 38 -6.76 11.95 -6.93
C ALA A 38 -6.79 10.80 -5.91
N LEU A 39 -6.29 9.62 -6.27
CA LEU A 39 -6.18 8.50 -5.34
C LEU A 39 -5.12 8.75 -4.25
N LEU A 40 -4.00 9.36 -4.62
CA LEU A 40 -2.97 9.78 -3.66
C LEU A 40 -3.53 10.83 -2.70
N GLU A 41 -4.18 11.88 -3.19
CA GLU A 41 -4.82 12.91 -2.35
C GLU A 41 -5.86 12.31 -1.39
N ASN A 42 -6.64 11.32 -1.84
CA ASN A 42 -7.58 10.60 -0.99
C ASN A 42 -6.87 9.80 0.12
N LEU A 43 -5.75 9.15 -0.20
CA LEU A 43 -4.93 8.42 0.77
C LEU A 43 -4.32 9.37 1.82
N LEU A 44 -3.74 10.49 1.39
CA LEU A 44 -3.14 11.50 2.27
C LEU A 44 -4.20 12.18 3.13
N SER A 45 -5.35 12.52 2.56
CA SER A 45 -6.50 13.06 3.31
C SER A 45 -6.98 12.07 4.35
N ALA A 46 -7.00 10.77 4.03
CA ALA A 46 -7.37 9.73 4.98
C ALA A 46 -6.39 9.62 6.15
N ALA A 47 -5.09 9.81 5.93
CA ALA A 47 -4.06 9.84 6.98
C ALA A 47 -4.20 11.05 7.91
N SER A 48 -4.69 12.18 7.38
CA SER A 48 -4.86 13.44 8.11
C SER A 48 -6.22 13.58 8.82
N ARG A 49 -7.09 12.57 8.77
CA ARG A 49 -8.43 12.65 9.38
C ARG A 49 -8.36 12.68 10.91
N SER A 50 -9.10 13.64 11.49
CA SER A 50 -9.57 13.69 12.89
C SER A 50 -8.54 13.33 13.97
N GLY A 51 -7.50 14.15 14.13
CA GLY A 51 -6.62 14.11 15.31
C GLY A 51 -5.67 12.90 15.37
N SER A 52 -5.65 12.06 14.34
CA SER A 52 -4.62 11.03 14.20
C SER A 52 -3.30 11.67 13.74
N PRO A 53 -2.15 11.29 14.31
CA PRO A 53 -0.84 11.75 13.85
C PRO A 53 -0.41 11.15 12.50
N GLY A 54 -1.26 10.33 11.86
CA GLY A 54 -0.98 9.70 10.58
C GLY A 54 -1.92 8.53 10.27
N MET A 55 -1.53 7.68 9.32
CA MET A 55 -2.28 6.51 8.88
C MET A 55 -2.07 5.31 9.81
N THR A 56 -3.15 4.86 10.46
CA THR A 56 -3.19 3.59 11.20
C THR A 56 -3.42 2.42 10.23
N LEU A 57 -3.20 1.18 10.70
CA LEU A 57 -3.56 -0.01 9.90
C LEU A 57 -5.06 -0.03 9.58
N GLU A 58 -5.91 0.31 10.56
CA GLU A 58 -7.36 0.40 10.38
C GLU A 58 -7.75 1.47 9.34
N GLY A 59 -7.09 2.63 9.37
CA GLY A 59 -7.30 3.68 8.37
C GLY A 59 -6.92 3.21 6.97
N LEU A 60 -5.80 2.49 6.84
CA LEU A 60 -5.34 1.95 5.56
C LEU A 60 -6.29 0.87 5.05
N ALA A 61 -6.74 -0.01 5.93
CA ALA A 61 -7.75 -1.03 5.65
C ALA A 61 -9.08 -0.40 5.21
N ALA A 62 -9.53 0.67 5.88
CA ALA A 62 -10.74 1.40 5.52
C ALA A 62 -10.64 2.05 4.13
N VAL A 63 -9.47 2.62 3.77
CA VAL A 63 -9.23 3.14 2.41
C VAL A 63 -9.33 2.01 1.39
N HIS A 64 -8.68 0.87 1.64
CA HIS A 64 -8.79 -0.27 0.73
C HIS A 64 -10.24 -0.78 0.64
N ALA A 65 -10.92 -0.99 1.77
CA ALA A 65 -12.29 -1.49 1.81
C ALA A 65 -13.25 -0.55 1.06
N ASP A 66 -13.07 0.77 1.16
CA ASP A 66 -13.84 1.72 0.38
C ASP A 66 -13.61 1.53 -1.13
N ARG A 67 -12.36 1.40 -1.56
CA ARG A 67 -12.03 1.14 -2.97
C ARG A 67 -12.60 -0.19 -3.47
N ALA A 68 -12.54 -1.23 -2.65
CA ALA A 68 -13.02 -2.56 -2.99
C ALA A 68 -14.56 -2.61 -3.11
N ARG A 69 -15.29 -1.92 -2.23
CA ARG A 69 -16.76 -1.82 -2.26
C ARG A 69 -17.28 -1.12 -3.52
N ASN A 70 -16.49 -0.20 -4.09
CA ASN A 70 -16.84 0.53 -5.30
C ASN A 70 -16.49 -0.21 -6.60
N LEU A 71 -16.00 -1.46 -6.53
CA LEU A 71 -15.73 -2.24 -7.72
C LEU A 71 -17.00 -2.84 -8.32
N PRO A 72 -17.11 -2.93 -9.67
CA PRO A 72 -18.22 -3.63 -10.32
C PRO A 72 -18.31 -5.12 -9.97
N ARG A 73 -17.18 -5.71 -9.56
CA ARG A 73 -17.06 -7.11 -9.11
C ARG A 73 -16.09 -7.18 -7.93
N PRO A 74 -16.33 -8.06 -6.95
CA PRO A 74 -15.42 -8.26 -5.85
C PRO A 74 -14.07 -8.79 -6.35
N LEU A 75 -13.01 -8.54 -5.57
CA LEU A 75 -11.71 -9.14 -5.82
C LEU A 75 -11.79 -10.67 -5.75
N SER A 76 -10.98 -11.33 -6.58
CA SER A 76 -10.75 -12.77 -6.42
C SER A 76 -10.07 -13.05 -5.08
N GLY A 77 -10.18 -14.27 -4.55
CA GLY A 77 -9.48 -14.64 -3.31
C GLY A 77 -7.96 -14.42 -3.38
N PHE A 78 -7.35 -14.67 -4.55
CA PHE A 78 -5.94 -14.39 -4.79
C PHE A 78 -5.64 -12.88 -4.72
N HIS A 79 -6.39 -12.06 -5.45
CA HIS A 79 -6.16 -10.60 -5.47
C HIS A 79 -6.51 -9.93 -4.14
N ALA A 80 -7.48 -10.45 -3.39
CA ALA A 80 -7.75 -10.00 -2.03
C ALA A 80 -6.53 -10.27 -1.12
N GLN A 81 -5.94 -11.47 -1.18
CA GLN A 81 -4.73 -11.79 -0.41
C GLN A 81 -3.54 -10.89 -0.79
N VAL A 82 -3.35 -10.62 -2.08
CA VAL A 82 -2.32 -9.67 -2.54
C VAL A 82 -2.57 -8.29 -1.95
N ALA A 83 -3.80 -7.77 -2.09
CA ALA A 83 -4.14 -6.43 -1.61
C ALA A 83 -3.98 -6.28 -0.08
N PHE A 84 -4.43 -7.27 0.70
CA PHE A 84 -4.26 -7.27 2.15
C PHE A 84 -2.79 -7.37 2.55
N GLY A 85 -2.02 -8.20 1.84
CA GLY A 85 -0.58 -8.31 2.00
C GLY A 85 0.15 -7.01 1.71
N GLU A 86 -0.22 -6.30 0.64
CA GLU A 86 0.33 -4.99 0.28
C GLU A 86 0.02 -3.93 1.35
N CYS A 87 -1.23 -3.86 1.84
CA CYS A 87 -1.60 -2.96 2.94
C CYS A 87 -0.79 -3.26 4.21
N ALA A 88 -0.74 -4.53 4.63
CA ALA A 88 -0.02 -4.96 5.81
C ALA A 88 1.48 -4.69 5.70
N PHE A 89 2.09 -5.07 4.58
CA PHE A 89 3.51 -4.87 4.32
C PHE A 89 3.87 -3.39 4.27
N GLY A 90 3.09 -2.57 3.55
CA GLY A 90 3.29 -1.13 3.50
C GLY A 90 3.24 -0.49 4.88
N TRP A 91 2.25 -0.87 5.70
CA TRP A 91 2.15 -0.37 7.07
C TRP A 91 3.30 -0.84 7.96
N LEU A 92 3.67 -2.12 7.89
CA LEU A 92 4.82 -2.68 8.62
C LEU A 92 6.14 -1.98 8.31
N VAL A 93 6.37 -1.68 7.03
CA VAL A 93 7.59 -1.06 6.53
C VAL A 93 7.65 0.42 6.89
N MET A 94 6.53 1.14 6.77
CA MET A 94 6.52 2.61 6.88
C MET A 94 6.10 3.14 8.25
N ARG A 95 5.43 2.33 9.09
CA ARG A 95 4.97 2.83 10.39
C ARG A 95 6.14 3.24 11.28
N ASN A 96 5.92 4.30 12.03
CA ASN A 96 6.73 4.62 13.18
C ASN A 96 6.45 3.59 14.29
N PRO A 97 7.49 2.87 14.78
CA PRO A 97 7.29 1.79 15.75
C PRO A 97 6.87 2.30 17.15
N GLN A 98 7.10 3.57 17.47
CA GLN A 98 6.69 4.17 18.74
C GLN A 98 5.22 4.61 18.72
N THR A 99 4.72 5.09 17.57
CA THR A 99 3.37 5.65 17.46
C THR A 99 2.39 4.71 16.74
N SER A 100 2.88 3.66 16.08
CA SER A 100 2.09 2.71 15.28
C SER A 100 1.24 3.39 14.19
N VAL A 101 1.71 4.50 13.65
CA VAL A 101 1.12 5.17 12.47
C VAL A 101 2.17 5.40 11.40
N ILE A 102 1.74 5.55 10.16
CA ILE A 102 2.56 6.09 9.08
C ILE A 102 2.31 7.59 9.02
N GLU A 103 3.33 8.42 9.23
CA GLU A 103 3.21 9.87 9.09
C GLU A 103 2.81 10.26 7.66
N VAL A 104 2.10 11.37 7.51
CA VAL A 104 1.58 11.83 6.20
C VAL A 104 2.72 12.06 5.21
N ASP A 105 3.78 12.75 5.65
CA ASP A 105 4.96 13.02 4.83
C ASP A 105 5.64 11.71 4.37
N THR A 106 5.65 10.67 5.22
CA THR A 106 6.16 9.34 4.87
C THR A 106 5.33 8.71 3.73
N LEU A 107 4.00 8.84 3.77
CA LEU A 107 3.12 8.36 2.70
C LEU A 107 3.31 9.17 1.40
N GLU A 108 3.44 10.48 1.50
CA GLU A 108 3.64 11.37 0.35
C GLU A 108 4.97 11.08 -0.35
N GLN A 109 6.06 10.95 0.40
CA GLN A 109 7.37 10.61 -0.15
C GLN A 109 7.38 9.21 -0.78
N TRP A 110 6.75 8.23 -0.11
CA TRP A 110 6.73 6.85 -0.62
C TRP A 110 5.85 6.67 -1.85
N PHE A 111 4.57 7.09 -1.78
CA PHE A 111 3.60 6.87 -2.85
C PHE A 111 3.57 7.98 -3.89
N GLY A 112 3.92 9.22 -3.54
CA GLY A 112 3.89 10.36 -4.46
C GLY A 112 5.21 10.60 -5.17
N GLU A 113 6.32 10.58 -4.43
CA GLU A 113 7.65 10.83 -4.98
C GLU A 113 8.39 9.56 -5.43
N GLU A 114 7.83 8.38 -5.13
CA GLU A 114 8.48 7.07 -5.29
C GLU A 114 9.89 7.03 -4.67
N ARG A 115 10.04 7.72 -3.53
CA ARG A 115 11.30 7.93 -2.84
C ARG A 115 11.27 7.34 -1.43
N LEU A 116 12.47 7.02 -0.94
CA LEU A 116 12.67 6.63 0.44
C LEU A 116 12.40 7.82 1.38
N PRO A 117 11.61 7.63 2.44
CA PRO A 117 11.29 8.70 3.37
C PRO A 117 12.52 9.27 4.08
N GLU A 118 12.57 10.57 4.31
CA GLU A 118 13.70 11.24 4.96
C GLU A 118 13.95 10.74 6.37
N VAL A 119 12.87 10.42 7.11
CA VAL A 119 12.93 9.84 8.46
C VAL A 119 13.67 8.50 8.52
N TRP A 120 13.94 7.88 7.37
CA TRP A 120 14.73 6.65 7.27
C TRP A 120 16.24 6.88 7.21
N GLU A 121 16.70 8.11 6.94
CA GLU A 121 18.12 8.47 7.04
C GLU A 121 18.55 8.59 8.52
N ASP A 122 17.63 9.02 9.39
CA ASP A 122 17.84 9.22 10.84
C ASP A 122 17.71 7.95 11.70
N SER A 123 18.21 6.80 11.22
CA SER A 123 18.29 5.52 11.98
C SER A 123 16.99 4.73 12.23
N ARG A 124 15.80 5.21 11.83
CA ARG A 124 14.54 4.41 11.92
C ARG A 124 14.51 3.18 10.99
N ARG A 125 15.47 3.10 10.06
CA ARG A 125 15.47 2.14 8.94
C ARG A 125 16.20 0.84 9.20
N PHE A 126 17.10 0.78 10.17
CA PHE A 126 18.06 -0.33 10.27
C PHE A 126 17.89 -1.09 11.59
N GLY A 127 17.02 -2.12 11.56
CA GLY A 127 16.94 -3.11 12.64
C GLY A 127 15.70 -4.01 12.62
N ASN A 128 14.57 -3.53 12.09
CA ASN A 128 13.31 -4.28 12.13
C ASN A 128 13.16 -5.11 10.85
N THR A 129 13.38 -6.42 10.97
CA THR A 129 13.09 -7.36 9.88
C THR A 129 11.59 -7.57 9.80
N VAL A 130 10.96 -7.13 8.70
CA VAL A 130 9.56 -7.45 8.41
C VAL A 130 9.49 -8.85 7.81
N GLY A 131 9.03 -9.82 8.62
CA GLY A 131 8.95 -11.22 8.21
C GLY A 131 7.61 -11.60 7.56
N LEU A 132 7.61 -12.61 6.70
CA LEU A 132 6.38 -13.11 6.03
C LEU A 132 5.27 -13.51 7.02
N ARG A 133 5.64 -14.04 8.19
CA ARG A 133 4.68 -14.41 9.24
C ARG A 133 3.99 -13.17 9.83
N GLU A 134 4.75 -12.13 10.14
CA GLU A 134 4.21 -10.87 10.68
C GLU A 134 3.31 -10.18 9.66
N VAL A 135 3.72 -10.16 8.38
CA VAL A 135 2.88 -9.64 7.29
C VAL A 135 1.57 -10.40 7.21
N ARG A 136 1.60 -11.74 7.29
CA ARG A 136 0.38 -12.56 7.26
C ARG A 136 -0.55 -12.28 8.44
N GLU A 137 -0.01 -12.20 9.66
CA GLU A 137 -0.77 -11.92 10.88
C GLU A 137 -1.38 -10.50 10.86
N THR A 138 -0.64 -9.54 10.29
CA THR A 138 -1.12 -8.16 10.10
C THR A 138 -2.18 -8.09 8.99
N ALA A 139 -2.00 -8.81 7.88
CA ALA A 139 -2.94 -8.86 6.77
C ALA A 139 -4.30 -9.47 7.14
N SER A 140 -4.37 -10.33 8.17
CA SER A 140 -5.66 -10.83 8.67
C SER A 140 -6.48 -9.80 9.45
N GLN A 141 -5.94 -8.60 9.68
CA GLN A 141 -6.60 -7.48 10.33
C GLN A 141 -7.06 -6.40 9.32
N VAL A 142 -6.77 -6.60 8.03
CA VAL A 142 -7.22 -5.77 6.90
C VAL A 142 -8.51 -6.36 6.33
#